data_AF-A0A2H6GJ46-F1
#
_entry.id   AF-A0A2H6GJ46-F1
#
_cell.length_a   1.000
_cell.length_b   1.000
_cell.length_c   1.000
_cell.angle_alpha   90.00
_cell.angle_beta   90.00
_cell.angle_gamma   90.00
#
_symmetry.space_group_name_H-M   'P 1'
#
loop_
_entity.id
_entity.type
_entity.pdbx_description
1 polymer ?
#
loop_
_entity_poly.entity_id
_entity_poly.type
_entity_poly.pdbx_seq_one_letter_code
_entity_poly.pdbx_strand_id
1 'polypeptide(L)'
;MRGKGFHLRMTVGLVCLALGASMAAIPHECSAQVTPDPEKVLSMYVAYGKPEIITAAFEKATGIKVGFLKMSSGEVLTRLKAEKANPQTDVWFGGGSDAFIKAAGEGLITAYRSPNMANVNAAFRDAKGYWTGVSLVVVGFLGNNDRLTDRGLKMPH
;
A
#
# COMPACT_ATOMS: atom_id res chain seq x y z
N MET A 1 -53.02 0.04 2.92
CA MET A 1 -52.67 -0.45 1.57
C MET A 1 -51.48 -1.39 1.70
N ARG A 2 -51.45 -2.58 1.08
CA ARG A 2 -50.64 -2.88 -0.13
C ARG A 2 -49.40 -1.96 -0.27
N GLY A 3 -48.14 -2.41 -0.22
CA GLY A 3 -47.56 -3.75 0.03
C GLY A 3 -46.52 -4.16 -1.02
N LYS A 4 -45.56 -5.03 -0.61
CA LYS A 4 -44.53 -5.83 -1.34
C LYS A 4 -43.15 -5.68 -0.64
N GLY A 5 -42.38 -6.74 -0.35
CA GLY A 5 -42.66 -8.18 -0.42
C GLY A 5 -41.38 -9.04 -0.30
N PHE A 6 -41.55 -10.31 0.11
CA PHE A 6 -40.55 -11.41 0.14
C PHE A 6 -39.32 -11.22 1.10
N HIS A 7 -38.96 -12.08 2.08
CA HIS A 7 -38.94 -13.56 2.20
C HIS A 7 -38.08 -14.24 1.10
N LEU A 8 -37.36 -15.36 1.23
CA LEU A 8 -37.02 -16.35 2.28
C LEU A 8 -35.89 -17.21 1.63
N ARG A 9 -34.91 -17.88 2.26
CA ARG A 9 -34.78 -18.66 3.52
C ARG A 9 -33.42 -18.30 4.20
N MET A 10 -32.61 -19.11 4.90
CA MET A 10 -32.58 -20.55 5.19
C MET A 10 -32.01 -20.83 6.59
N THR A 11 -32.68 -21.67 7.37
CA THR A 11 -32.14 -22.29 8.60
C THR A 11 -32.63 -23.73 8.67
N VAL A 12 -31.70 -24.69 8.73
CA VAL A 12 -31.94 -26.12 9.06
C VAL A 12 -30.64 -26.63 9.73
N GLY A 13 -30.66 -27.45 10.78
CA GLY A 13 -31.81 -27.98 11.51
C GLY A 13 -31.61 -29.44 11.94
N LEU A 14 -30.80 -29.65 12.99
CA LEU A 14 -30.75 -30.79 13.92
C LEU A 14 -31.62 -32.04 13.61
N VAL A 15 -31.00 -33.22 13.43
CA VAL A 15 -31.65 -34.55 13.53
C VAL A 15 -30.75 -35.54 14.31
N CYS A 16 -31.37 -36.57 14.89
CA CYS A 16 -30.95 -37.37 16.06
C CYS A 16 -29.88 -38.46 15.88
N LEU A 17 -29.51 -39.00 17.06
CA LEU A 17 -28.68 -40.16 17.41
C LEU A 17 -28.66 -41.37 16.45
N ALA A 18 -27.51 -42.06 16.44
CA ALA A 18 -27.38 -43.50 16.21
C ALA A 18 -26.31 -44.11 17.15
N LEU A 19 -26.32 -45.43 17.37
CA LEU A 19 -25.42 -46.12 18.30
C LEU A 19 -24.08 -46.52 17.66
N GLY A 20 -22.99 -46.31 18.42
CA GLY A 20 -21.85 -47.22 18.56
C GLY A 20 -21.10 -47.74 17.32
N ALA A 21 -19.93 -47.16 17.06
CA ALA A 21 -18.78 -47.85 16.45
C ALA A 21 -17.47 -47.21 16.94
N SER A 22 -16.40 -48.00 17.07
CA SER A 22 -15.07 -47.50 17.42
C SER A 22 -14.34 -47.02 16.16
N MET A 23 -13.77 -45.81 16.20
CA MET A 23 -12.73 -45.38 15.25
C MET A 23 -11.62 -44.63 15.98
N ALA A 24 -10.38 -44.85 15.54
CA ALA A 24 -9.19 -44.31 16.19
C ALA A 24 -9.10 -42.78 16.06
N ALA A 25 -8.62 -42.12 17.11
CA ALA A 25 -8.24 -40.72 17.06
C ALA A 25 -6.99 -40.56 16.19
N ILE A 26 -7.17 -40.13 14.94
CA ILE A 26 -6.07 -39.61 14.13
C ILE A 26 -5.60 -38.32 14.80
N PRO A 27 -4.32 -38.21 15.24
CA PRO A 27 -3.81 -36.96 15.76
C PRO A 27 -3.83 -35.93 14.63
N HIS A 28 -4.71 -34.94 14.73
CA HIS A 28 -4.73 -33.83 13.80
C HIS A 28 -3.46 -33.01 14.07
N GLU A 29 -2.48 -33.11 13.19
CA GLU A 29 -1.24 -32.34 13.30
C GLU A 29 -1.61 -30.86 13.28
N CYS A 30 -1.57 -30.24 14.46
CA CYS A 30 -1.75 -28.81 14.61
C CYS A 30 -0.53 -28.12 14.00
N SER A 31 -0.56 -27.95 12.67
CA SER A 31 0.42 -27.17 11.94
C SER A 31 0.38 -25.76 12.51
N ALA A 32 1.35 -25.47 13.38
CA ALA A 32 1.49 -24.19 14.04
C ALA A 32 1.85 -23.15 12.96
N GLN A 33 0.81 -22.57 12.36
CA GLN A 33 0.96 -21.43 11.49
C GLN A 33 1.68 -20.35 12.29
N VAL A 34 2.87 -19.96 11.83
CA VAL A 34 3.66 -18.90 12.44
C VAL A 34 2.97 -17.58 12.13
N THR A 35 1.92 -17.27 12.89
CA THR A 35 1.31 -15.94 12.95
C THR A 35 2.38 -14.97 13.44
N PRO A 36 2.80 -13.98 12.62
CA PRO A 36 3.80 -13.01 13.05
C PRO A 36 3.30 -12.25 14.29
N ASP A 37 4.23 -11.99 15.22
CA ASP A 37 3.94 -11.27 16.46
C ASP A 37 3.40 -9.85 16.13
N PRO A 38 2.17 -9.49 16.55
CA PRO A 38 1.48 -8.31 16.04
C PRO A 38 2.05 -6.96 16.50
N GLU A 39 2.99 -6.91 17.45
CA GLU A 39 3.41 -5.63 18.08
C GLU A 39 4.06 -4.61 17.13
N LYS A 40 4.70 -5.01 16.01
CA LYS A 40 5.56 -4.12 15.19
C LYS A 40 5.44 -4.33 13.68
N VAL A 41 4.23 -4.13 13.14
CA VAL A 41 3.98 -3.97 11.69
C VAL A 41 3.75 -2.50 11.36
N LEU A 42 4.64 -1.91 10.57
CA LEU A 42 4.48 -0.59 9.95
C LEU A 42 3.51 -0.69 8.76
N SER A 43 2.47 0.15 8.72
CA SER A 43 1.54 0.27 7.60
C SER A 43 2.00 1.36 6.63
N MET A 44 2.21 1.02 5.36
CA MET A 44 2.74 1.94 4.34
C MET A 44 1.85 2.03 3.08
N TYR A 45 1.42 3.23 2.71
CA TYR A 45 0.84 3.50 1.39
C TYR A 45 1.94 3.88 0.40
N VAL A 46 2.06 3.12 -0.70
CA VAL A 46 3.23 3.20 -1.58
C VAL A 46 2.88 3.46 -3.04
N ALA A 47 3.28 4.63 -3.53
CA ALA A 47 3.23 5.02 -4.93
C ALA A 47 4.60 4.90 -5.60
N TYR A 48 5.16 3.68 -5.54
CA TYR A 48 6.51 3.39 -6.03
C TYR A 48 6.61 2.04 -6.76
N GLY A 49 7.64 1.90 -7.58
CA GLY A 49 7.96 0.66 -8.30
C GLY A 49 8.74 -0.32 -7.42
N LYS A 50 8.35 -1.60 -7.45
CA LYS A 50 8.97 -2.70 -6.69
C LYS A 50 9.18 -2.40 -5.18
N PRO A 51 8.11 -2.05 -4.43
CA PRO A 51 8.21 -1.72 -3.01
C PRO A 51 8.82 -2.84 -2.16
N GLU A 52 8.72 -4.09 -2.61
CA GLU A 52 9.26 -5.29 -1.96
C GLU A 52 10.78 -5.19 -1.73
N ILE A 53 11.50 -4.46 -2.59
CA ILE A 53 12.96 -4.28 -2.47
C ILE A 53 13.30 -3.37 -1.29
N ILE A 54 12.58 -2.24 -1.16
CA ILE A 54 12.85 -1.27 -0.08
C ILE A 54 12.29 -1.75 1.27
N THR A 55 11.14 -2.44 1.28
CA THR A 55 10.63 -3.04 2.52
C THR A 55 11.54 -4.17 3.00
N ALA A 56 11.92 -5.14 2.17
CA ALA A 56 12.82 -6.22 2.60
C ALA A 56 14.19 -5.71 3.11
N ALA A 57 14.71 -4.64 2.52
CA ALA A 57 15.92 -3.97 3.02
C ALA A 57 15.70 -3.32 4.41
N PHE A 58 14.56 -2.64 4.60
CA PHE A 58 14.18 -2.03 5.88
C PHE A 58 13.90 -3.08 6.97
N GLU A 59 13.17 -4.15 6.67
CA GLU A 59 12.91 -5.24 7.62
C GLU A 59 14.22 -5.89 8.07
N LYS A 60 15.15 -6.16 7.13
CA LYS A 60 16.46 -6.72 7.43
C LYS A 60 17.33 -5.79 8.28
N ALA A 61 17.20 -4.48 8.10
CA ALA A 61 18.00 -3.48 8.82
C ALA A 61 17.44 -3.12 10.22
N THR A 62 16.16 -3.36 10.48
CA THR A 62 15.47 -2.86 11.69
C THR A 62 14.75 -3.93 12.51
N GLY A 63 14.44 -5.09 11.92
CA GLY A 63 13.55 -6.11 12.50
C GLY A 63 12.05 -5.76 12.46
N ILE A 64 11.68 -4.53 12.08
CA ILE A 64 10.29 -4.06 11.98
C ILE A 64 9.67 -4.63 10.69
N LYS A 65 8.45 -5.16 10.77
CA LYS A 65 7.71 -5.65 9.59
C LYS A 65 7.02 -4.53 8.85
N VAL A 66 6.85 -4.64 7.53
CA VAL A 66 6.16 -3.61 6.72
C VAL A 66 5.03 -4.20 5.90
N GLY A 67 3.80 -3.97 6.34
CA GLY A 67 2.61 -4.16 5.52
C GLY A 67 2.42 -2.97 4.60
N PHE A 68 2.20 -3.19 3.31
CA PHE A 68 2.05 -2.07 2.36
C PHE A 68 0.89 -2.25 1.39
N LEU A 69 0.29 -1.13 0.98
CA LEU A 69 -0.74 -1.06 -0.06
C LEU A 69 -0.23 -0.19 -1.21
N LYS A 70 -0.14 -0.80 -2.40
CA LYS A 70 0.39 -0.14 -3.60
C LYS A 70 -0.72 0.55 -4.39
N MET A 71 -0.58 1.86 -4.60
CA MET A 71 -1.58 2.76 -5.20
C MET A 71 -0.87 3.87 -5.98
N SER A 72 -1.58 4.66 -6.80
CA SER A 72 -1.04 5.92 -7.34
C SER A 72 -1.08 7.05 -6.30
N SER A 73 -0.28 8.11 -6.50
CA SER A 73 -0.26 9.27 -5.58
C SER A 73 -1.61 9.98 -5.47
N GLY A 74 -2.39 10.02 -6.55
CA GLY A 74 -3.74 10.58 -6.55
C GLY A 74 -4.74 9.75 -5.74
N GLU A 75 -4.64 8.42 -5.82
CA GLU A 75 -5.44 7.51 -4.99
C GLU A 75 -5.04 7.61 -3.52
N VAL A 76 -3.74 7.70 -3.19
CA VAL A 76 -3.28 7.87 -1.80
C VAL A 76 -3.79 9.19 -1.22
N LEU A 77 -3.67 10.31 -1.96
CA LEU A 77 -4.23 11.59 -1.54
C LEU A 77 -5.76 11.52 -1.32
N THR A 78 -6.48 10.83 -2.20
CA THR A 78 -7.93 10.64 -2.09
C THR A 78 -8.30 9.80 -0.88
N ARG A 79 -7.50 8.78 -0.58
CA ARG A 79 -7.68 7.88 0.56
C ARG A 79 -7.40 8.57 1.90
N LEU A 80 -6.29 9.31 2.01
CA LEU A 80 -5.96 10.11 3.20
C LEU A 80 -7.02 11.18 3.53
N LYS A 81 -7.74 11.69 2.53
CA LYS A 81 -8.92 12.57 2.76
C LYS A 81 -10.07 11.83 3.43
N ALA A 82 -10.42 10.64 2.94
CA ALA A 82 -11.50 9.83 3.50
C ALA A 82 -11.16 9.30 4.90
N GLU A 83 -9.90 8.94 5.12
CA GLU A 83 -9.38 8.40 6.38
C GLU A 83 -8.92 9.49 7.37
N LYS A 84 -9.11 10.78 7.07
CA LYS A 84 -8.60 11.89 7.92
C LYS A 84 -9.02 11.81 9.39
N ALA A 85 -10.19 11.27 9.67
CA ALA A 85 -10.71 11.10 11.04
C ALA A 85 -10.26 9.79 11.73
N ASN A 86 -9.67 8.85 10.98
CA ASN A 86 -9.21 7.55 11.46
C ASN A 86 -8.12 6.99 10.51
N PRO A 87 -6.87 7.51 10.57
CA PRO A 87 -5.81 7.15 9.63
C PRO A 87 -5.52 5.64 9.63
N GLN A 88 -5.28 5.04 8.46
CA GLN A 88 -5.05 3.60 8.28
C GLN A 88 -3.62 3.27 7.79
N THR A 89 -2.71 4.26 7.81
CA THR A 89 -1.29 4.12 7.44
C THR A 89 -0.41 5.04 8.27
N ASP A 90 0.82 4.60 8.55
CA ASP A 90 1.83 5.36 9.26
C ASP A 90 2.69 6.20 8.31
N VAL A 91 2.95 5.70 7.09
CA VAL A 91 3.90 6.26 6.14
C VAL A 91 3.36 6.24 4.72
N TRP A 92 3.45 7.37 4.03
CA TRP A 92 3.31 7.44 2.57
C TRP A 92 4.71 7.48 1.93
N PHE A 93 5.03 6.48 1.09
CA PHE A 93 6.28 6.38 0.35
C PHE A 93 6.09 6.52 -1.16
N GLY A 94 6.88 7.39 -1.79
CA GLY A 94 6.87 7.59 -3.26
C GLY A 94 5.64 8.32 -3.80
N GLY A 95 5.69 8.63 -5.10
CA GLY A 95 4.69 9.44 -5.81
C GLY A 95 5.21 10.83 -6.19
N GLY A 96 4.39 11.60 -6.90
CA GLY A 96 4.71 12.99 -7.26
C GLY A 96 4.67 13.92 -6.05
N SER A 97 5.61 14.87 -5.96
CA SER A 97 5.72 15.84 -4.85
C SER A 97 4.54 16.81 -4.79
N ASP A 98 3.85 17.05 -5.91
CA ASP A 98 2.58 17.78 -6.00
C ASP A 98 1.51 17.23 -5.04
N ALA A 99 1.40 15.90 -4.94
CA ALA A 99 0.43 15.23 -4.11
C ALA A 99 0.77 15.40 -2.61
N PHE A 100 2.05 15.37 -2.25
CA PHE A 100 2.52 15.66 -0.89
C PHE A 100 2.36 17.13 -0.51
N ILE A 101 2.68 18.07 -1.42
CA ILE A 101 2.45 19.52 -1.22
C ILE A 101 0.97 19.78 -0.93
N LYS A 102 0.07 19.14 -1.71
CA LYS A 102 -1.36 19.24 -1.53
C LYS A 102 -1.85 18.59 -0.23
N ALA A 103 -1.33 17.42 0.14
CA ALA A 103 -1.64 16.76 1.41
C ALA A 103 -1.21 17.58 2.63
N ALA A 104 -0.05 18.24 2.57
CA ALA A 104 0.43 19.15 3.61
C ALA A 104 -0.49 20.37 3.75
N GLY A 105 -0.87 20.99 2.64
CA GLY A 105 -1.81 22.13 2.63
C GLY A 105 -3.22 21.78 3.11
N GLU A 106 -3.66 20.54 2.91
CA GLU A 106 -4.96 20.03 3.39
C GLU A 106 -4.89 19.43 4.82
N GLY A 107 -3.72 19.47 5.47
CA GLY A 107 -3.49 18.94 6.82
C GLY A 107 -3.77 17.44 6.93
N LEU A 108 -3.25 16.65 5.98
CA LEU A 108 -3.42 15.19 5.87
C LEU A 108 -2.15 14.40 6.24
N ILE A 109 -0.99 15.07 6.30
CA ILE A 109 0.30 14.49 6.65
C ILE A 109 1.01 15.37 7.68
N THR A 110 1.83 14.75 8.52
CA THR A 110 2.65 15.43 9.54
C THR A 110 4.04 15.79 8.99
N ALA A 111 4.69 16.78 9.60
CA ALA A 111 6.06 17.16 9.23
C ALA A 111 7.07 16.33 10.03
N TYR A 112 8.04 15.71 9.35
CA TYR A 112 9.15 14.98 9.96
C TYR A 112 10.47 15.29 9.26
N ARG A 113 11.46 15.71 10.06
CA ARG A 113 12.82 16.02 9.57
C ARG A 113 13.78 14.90 9.96
N SER A 114 13.90 13.89 9.09
CA SER A 114 14.98 12.90 9.19
C SER A 114 16.35 13.61 9.16
N PRO A 115 17.34 13.20 9.97
CA PRO A 115 18.72 13.71 9.85
C PRO A 115 19.29 13.57 8.43
N ASN A 116 18.89 12.51 7.71
CA ASN A 116 19.31 12.26 6.33
C ASN A 116 18.77 13.30 5.32
N MET A 117 17.79 14.14 5.70
CA MET A 117 17.29 15.26 4.90
C MET A 117 18.40 16.27 4.56
N ALA A 118 19.47 16.36 5.38
CA ALA A 118 20.64 17.18 5.10
C ALA A 118 21.35 16.79 3.79
N ASN A 119 21.31 15.51 3.42
CA ASN A 119 21.95 14.96 2.21
C ASN A 119 21.12 15.21 0.93
N VAL A 120 19.90 15.76 1.05
CA VAL A 120 19.01 16.04 -0.08
C VAL A 120 19.10 17.51 -0.45
N ASN A 121 19.32 17.80 -1.74
CA ASN A 121 19.36 19.16 -2.27
C ASN A 121 18.04 19.90 -1.93
N ALA A 122 18.12 21.17 -1.55
CA ALA A 122 16.97 21.98 -1.14
C ALA A 122 15.86 22.06 -2.21
N ALA A 123 16.18 21.93 -3.50
CA ALA A 123 15.19 21.87 -4.59
C ALA A 123 14.30 20.60 -4.56
N PHE A 124 14.72 19.55 -3.84
CA PHE A 124 14.07 18.24 -3.82
C PHE A 124 13.56 17.83 -2.44
N ARG A 125 13.27 18.80 -1.57
CA ARG A 125 12.63 18.56 -0.26
C ARG A 125 11.82 19.78 0.19
N ASP A 126 10.83 19.56 1.04
CA ASP A 126 10.11 20.66 1.67
C ASP A 126 10.96 21.35 2.76
N ALA A 127 10.98 22.68 2.72
CA ALA A 127 11.60 23.51 3.73
C ALA A 127 10.92 23.38 5.11
N LYS A 128 9.61 23.04 5.19
CA LYS A 128 8.89 22.81 6.46
C LYS A 128 9.03 21.37 6.99
N GLY A 129 9.29 20.39 6.12
CA GLY A 129 9.57 19.00 6.45
C GLY A 129 8.40 18.02 6.25
N TYR A 130 7.35 18.39 5.49
CA TYR A 130 6.24 17.48 5.15
C TYR A 130 6.59 16.41 4.12
N TRP A 131 7.62 16.63 3.29
CA TRP A 131 8.11 15.62 2.34
C TRP A 131 9.60 15.78 2.02
N THR A 132 10.22 14.69 1.59
CA THR A 132 11.62 14.63 1.13
C THR A 132 11.68 13.77 -0.13
N GLY A 133 12.35 14.23 -1.18
CA GLY A 133 12.52 13.46 -2.42
C GLY A 133 13.42 12.25 -2.21
N VAL A 134 12.93 11.06 -2.58
CA VAL A 134 13.67 9.79 -2.52
C VAL A 134 14.24 9.35 -3.88
N SER A 135 13.77 9.95 -4.96
CA SER A 135 14.16 9.67 -6.34
C SER A 135 13.81 10.85 -7.25
N LEU A 136 14.50 10.99 -8.39
CA LEU A 136 14.09 11.87 -9.47
C LEU A 136 13.59 11.03 -10.65
N VAL A 137 12.45 11.41 -11.22
CA VAL A 137 11.88 10.79 -12.43
C VAL A 137 11.85 11.85 -13.52
N VAL A 138 12.69 11.69 -14.54
CA VAL A 138 12.69 12.55 -15.72
C VAL A 138 11.67 12.01 -16.70
N VAL A 139 10.69 12.83 -17.09
CA VAL A 139 9.73 12.51 -18.14
C VAL A 139 10.24 13.04 -19.46
N GLY A 140 10.20 12.22 -20.51
CA GLY A 140 10.62 12.57 -21.87
C GLY A 140 10.13 11.54 -22.88
N PHE A 141 10.29 11.84 -24.16
CA PHE A 141 9.91 10.92 -25.24
C PHE A 141 11.05 9.95 -25.56
N LEU A 142 10.72 8.68 -25.76
CA LEU A 142 11.64 7.65 -26.25
C LEU A 142 11.15 7.16 -27.62
N GLY A 143 11.89 7.47 -28.68
CA GLY A 143 11.61 6.95 -30.01
C GLY A 143 12.26 5.60 -30.26
N ASN A 144 11.58 4.73 -31.01
CA ASN A 144 12.20 3.53 -31.58
C ASN A 144 12.82 3.89 -32.94
N ASN A 145 14.14 3.74 -33.07
CA ASN A 145 14.89 4.19 -34.24
C ASN A 145 14.51 3.44 -35.52
N ASP A 146 14.25 2.14 -35.42
CA ASP A 146 13.88 1.28 -36.56
C ASP A 146 12.54 1.75 -37.14
N ARG A 147 11.52 1.91 -36.27
CA ARG A 147 10.17 2.37 -36.63
C ARG A 147 10.10 3.82 -37.10
N LEU A 148 11.10 4.64 -36.76
CA LEU A 148 11.28 5.98 -37.35
C LEU A 148 11.86 5.85 -38.76
N THR A 149 12.92 5.05 -38.92
CA THR A 149 13.63 4.81 -40.19
C THR A 149 12.73 4.17 -41.24
N ASP A 150 12.02 3.08 -40.89
CA ASP A 150 11.04 2.36 -41.72
C ASP A 150 9.96 3.29 -42.32
N ARG A 151 9.69 4.42 -41.65
CA ARG A 151 8.63 5.37 -41.99
C ARG A 151 9.17 6.70 -42.54
N GLY A 152 10.48 6.84 -42.72
CA GLY A 152 11.12 8.09 -43.16
C GLY A 152 10.96 9.26 -42.16
N LEU A 153 10.70 8.96 -40.88
CA LEU A 153 10.46 9.95 -39.84
C LEU A 153 11.76 10.29 -39.09
N LYS A 154 11.86 11.55 -38.64
CA LYS A 154 12.94 11.99 -37.75
C LYS A 154 12.53 11.81 -36.28
N MET A 155 13.52 11.68 -35.40
CA MET A 155 13.31 11.74 -33.95
C MET A 155 12.70 13.10 -33.56
N PRO A 156 11.65 13.16 -32.72
CA PRO A 156 11.18 14.41 -32.13
C PRO A 156 12.27 15.09 -31.28
N HIS A 157 12.18 16.41 -31.17
CA HIS A 157 13.03 17.25 -30.33
C HIS A 157 12.18 17.98 -29.28
#